data_AF-A0A8E1WL33-F1
#
_entry.id   AF-A0A8E1WL33-F1
#
_cell.length_a   1.000
_cell.length_b   1.000
_cell.length_c   1.000
_cell.angle_alpha   90.00
_cell.angle_beta   90.00
_cell.angle_gamma   90.00
#
_symmetry.space_group_name_H-M   'P 1'
#
loop_
_entity.id
_entity.type
_entity.pdbx_description
1 polymer ?
#
loop_
_entity_poly.entity_id
_entity_poly.type
_entity_poly.pdbx_seq_one_letter_code
_entity_poly.pdbx_strand_id
1 'polypeptide(L)'
;MSAFVALIGLRRYLRDHPNTPVDEAANSLQRSDADLAAADFQGALRLHSQFSVEIDFSDPVKGLRAGLGVLIDAHRPWWCRFFPYGRQRLATSLTQDELQTFRSAGLYEDFPQADVVAWWDAFASLMRSAEDERLNTQGRHAERLSLEYERERLNKLGISEEPRWIALDDNSAGYDLQSYERTEYGLKNLLIEVKSSQRHPPRMILTRGEWKAAAQYGDAYIFHLWQLPAEELTVLTVADIAQHVPQDQGKGSWTELEISF
;
A
#
# COMPACT_ATOMS: atom_id res chain seq x y z
N MET A 1 14.32 -20.93 6.77
CA MET A 1 13.95 -22.08 7.63
C MET A 1 15.08 -22.57 8.57
N SER A 2 16.30 -22.83 8.09
CA SER A 2 17.39 -23.41 8.91
C SER A 2 17.66 -22.67 10.25
N ALA A 3 17.73 -21.33 10.21
CA ALA A 3 17.92 -20.52 11.42
C ALA A 3 16.78 -20.67 12.46
N PHE A 4 15.54 -20.82 12.00
CA PHE A 4 14.41 -21.04 12.89
C PHE A 4 14.44 -22.43 13.55
N VAL A 5 14.90 -23.46 12.83
CA VAL A 5 15.07 -24.81 13.39
C VAL A 5 16.08 -24.78 14.53
N ALA A 6 17.24 -24.15 14.31
CA ALA A 6 18.24 -23.95 15.36
C ALA A 6 17.69 -23.10 16.52
N LEU A 7 16.91 -22.04 16.24
CA LEU A 7 16.30 -21.20 17.28
C LEU A 7 15.31 -21.97 18.16
N ILE A 8 14.47 -22.84 17.57
CA ILE A 8 13.52 -23.67 18.33
C ILE A 8 14.29 -24.59 19.29
N GLY A 9 15.33 -25.26 18.80
CA GLY A 9 16.21 -26.08 19.63
C GLY A 9 16.87 -25.28 20.75
N LEU A 10 17.40 -24.10 20.42
CA LEU A 10 18.04 -23.18 21.38
C LEU A 10 17.08 -22.71 22.47
N ARG A 11 15.88 -22.23 22.12
CA ARG A 11 14.87 -21.77 23.07
C ARG A 11 14.38 -22.91 23.98
N ARG A 12 14.23 -24.12 23.44
CA ARG A 12 13.90 -25.32 24.23
C ARG A 12 15.00 -25.64 25.24
N TYR A 13 16.26 -25.68 24.79
CA TYR A 13 17.39 -25.97 25.67
C TYR A 13 17.53 -24.95 26.80
N LEU A 14 17.41 -23.66 26.49
CA LEU A 14 17.50 -22.59 27.50
C LEU A 14 16.35 -22.62 28.50
N ARG A 15 15.16 -23.08 28.10
CA ARG A 15 14.05 -23.28 29.04
C ARG A 15 14.37 -24.39 30.03
N ASP A 16 14.99 -25.47 29.58
CA ASP A 16 15.35 -26.62 30.42
C ASP A 16 16.63 -26.35 31.24
N HIS A 17 17.46 -25.41 30.78
CA HIS A 17 18.74 -25.01 31.39
C HIS A 17 18.87 -23.47 31.47
N PRO A 18 18.10 -22.78 32.35
CA PRO A 18 17.96 -21.32 32.34
C PRO A 18 19.22 -20.54 32.69
N ASN A 19 20.20 -21.18 33.34
CA ASN A 19 21.46 -20.55 33.72
C ASN A 19 22.56 -20.71 32.67
N THR A 20 22.31 -21.43 31.57
CA THR A 20 23.31 -21.63 30.52
C THR A 20 23.37 -20.39 29.62
N PRO A 21 24.57 -19.82 29.37
CA PRO A 21 24.74 -18.75 28.39
C PRO A 21 24.26 -19.18 26.99
N VAL A 22 23.62 -18.26 26.26
CA VAL A 22 23.02 -18.54 24.94
C VAL A 22 24.02 -19.11 23.94
N ASP A 23 25.25 -18.60 23.92
CA ASP A 23 26.30 -19.08 23.00
C ASP A 23 26.79 -20.49 23.37
N GLU A 24 26.84 -20.81 24.66
CA GLU A 24 27.19 -22.15 25.13
C GLU A 24 26.09 -23.16 24.79
N ALA A 25 24.82 -22.77 24.95
CA ALA A 25 23.68 -23.59 24.55
C ALA A 25 23.70 -23.89 23.05
N ALA A 26 23.95 -22.89 22.20
CA ALA A 26 24.08 -23.06 20.76
C ALA A 26 25.22 -24.03 20.39
N ASN A 27 26.41 -23.84 20.97
CA ASN A 27 27.56 -24.71 20.74
C ASN A 27 27.31 -26.16 21.22
N SER A 28 26.63 -26.31 22.36
CA SER A 28 26.25 -27.62 22.91
C SER A 28 25.33 -28.37 21.96
N LEU A 29 24.25 -27.71 21.52
CA LEU A 29 23.27 -28.30 20.59
C LEU A 29 23.91 -28.65 19.24
N GLN A 30 24.72 -27.76 18.67
CA GLN A 30 25.36 -28.01 17.37
C GLN A 30 26.29 -29.24 17.38
N ARG A 31 26.90 -29.56 18.52
CA ARG A 31 27.83 -30.69 18.67
C ARG A 31 27.15 -31.99 19.09
N SER A 32 26.09 -31.90 19.87
CA SER A 32 25.48 -33.06 20.53
C SER A 32 24.23 -33.57 19.83
N ASP A 33 23.53 -32.73 19.07
CA ASP A 33 22.30 -33.07 18.36
C ASP A 33 22.59 -33.23 16.85
N ALA A 34 22.52 -34.48 16.37
CA ALA A 34 22.82 -34.81 14.97
C ALA A 34 21.86 -34.13 13.98
N ASP A 35 20.61 -33.87 14.37
CA ASP A 35 19.61 -33.24 13.52
C ASP A 35 19.84 -31.72 13.42
N LEU A 36 20.48 -31.13 14.43
CA LEU A 36 20.81 -29.70 14.46
C LEU A 36 22.24 -29.39 14.02
N ALA A 37 23.10 -30.39 13.81
CA ALA A 37 24.53 -30.18 13.53
C ALA A 37 24.79 -29.26 12.32
N ALA A 38 23.94 -29.34 11.29
CA ALA A 38 24.02 -28.51 10.07
C ALA A 38 23.13 -27.26 10.09
N ALA A 39 22.43 -26.98 11.20
CA ALA A 39 21.50 -25.86 11.29
C ALA A 39 22.25 -24.51 11.46
N ASP A 40 21.62 -23.42 11.01
CA ASP A 40 22.19 -22.07 11.08
C ASP A 40 22.06 -21.46 12.49
N PHE A 41 22.98 -21.83 13.38
CA PHE A 41 23.03 -21.29 14.74
C PHE A 41 23.42 -19.81 14.80
N GLN A 42 24.18 -19.30 13.84
CA GLN A 42 24.48 -17.86 13.79
C GLN A 42 23.21 -17.06 13.49
N GLY A 43 22.40 -17.52 12.55
CA GLY A 43 21.06 -16.99 12.30
C GLY A 43 20.17 -17.12 13.52
N ALA A 44 20.16 -18.27 14.19
CA ALA A 44 19.37 -18.48 15.39
C ALA A 44 19.72 -17.49 16.52
N LEU A 45 21.00 -17.22 16.76
CA LEU A 45 21.44 -16.26 17.78
C LEU A 45 20.98 -14.83 17.44
N ARG A 46 21.07 -14.43 16.17
CA ARG A 46 20.51 -13.14 15.72
C ARG A 46 19.01 -13.06 15.96
N LEU A 47 18.26 -14.09 15.55
CA LEU A 47 16.81 -14.15 15.78
C LEU A 47 16.46 -14.16 17.28
N HIS A 48 17.23 -14.87 18.10
CA HIS A 48 17.06 -14.90 19.55
C HIS A 48 17.15 -13.50 20.16
N SER A 49 18.13 -12.70 19.73
CA SER A 49 18.28 -11.30 20.19
C SER A 49 17.18 -10.36 19.70
N GLN A 50 16.57 -10.64 18.54
CA GLN A 50 15.51 -9.81 17.96
C GLN A 50 14.14 -10.13 18.54
N PHE A 51 13.90 -11.38 18.95
CA PHE A 51 12.61 -11.83 19.42
C PHE A 51 12.45 -11.64 20.92
N SER A 52 11.29 -11.10 21.32
CA SER A 52 10.86 -11.09 22.72
C SER A 52 10.88 -12.50 23.30
N VAL A 53 11.20 -12.60 24.59
CA VAL A 53 11.11 -13.85 25.37
C VAL A 53 9.68 -14.40 25.43
N GLU A 54 8.68 -13.56 25.15
CA GLU A 54 7.27 -13.94 25.09
C GLU A 54 6.91 -14.77 23.86
N ILE A 55 7.74 -14.76 22.81
CA ILE A 55 7.55 -15.65 21.66
C ILE A 55 8.00 -17.05 22.06
N ASP A 56 7.02 -17.84 22.48
CA ASP A 56 7.20 -19.23 22.84
C ASP A 56 7.19 -20.13 21.60
N PHE A 57 8.13 -21.08 21.58
CA PHE A 57 8.28 -22.10 20.55
C PHE A 57 7.89 -23.50 21.07
N SER A 58 7.22 -23.59 22.23
CA SER A 58 6.62 -24.83 22.74
C SER A 58 5.64 -25.45 21.74
N ASP A 59 4.88 -24.60 21.04
CA ASP A 59 4.19 -24.91 19.79
C ASP A 59 5.03 -24.29 18.64
N PRO A 60 5.84 -25.09 17.93
CA PRO A 60 6.71 -24.57 16.88
C PRO A 60 5.95 -23.83 15.77
N VAL A 61 4.73 -24.27 15.43
CA VAL A 61 3.94 -23.65 14.36
C VAL A 61 3.53 -22.24 14.76
N LYS A 62 3.04 -22.05 15.99
CA LYS A 62 2.68 -20.73 16.51
C LYS A 62 3.90 -19.84 16.73
N GLY A 63 4.98 -20.38 17.30
CA GLY A 63 6.23 -19.64 17.49
C GLY A 63 6.84 -19.15 16.18
N LEU A 64 6.85 -19.99 15.14
CA LEU A 64 7.27 -19.60 13.79
C LEU A 64 6.39 -18.49 13.22
N ARG A 65 5.06 -18.59 13.38
CA ARG A 65 4.12 -17.57 12.89
C ARG A 65 4.32 -16.21 13.59
N ALA A 66 4.50 -16.23 14.91
CA ALA A 66 4.80 -15.02 15.68
C ALA A 66 6.15 -14.41 15.27
N GLY A 67 7.20 -15.24 15.17
CA GLY A 67 8.53 -14.78 14.72
C GLY A 67 8.53 -14.23 13.29
N LEU A 68 7.80 -14.87 12.37
CA LEU A 68 7.58 -14.34 11.02
C LEU A 68 6.90 -12.97 11.07
N GLY A 69 5.89 -12.79 11.92
CA GLY A 69 5.22 -11.51 12.12
C GLY A 69 6.20 -10.40 12.51
N VAL A 70 7.09 -10.66 13.47
CA VAL A 70 8.13 -9.72 13.90
C VAL A 70 9.09 -9.38 12.75
N LEU A 71 9.57 -10.40 12.02
CA LEU A 71 10.52 -10.17 10.92
C LEU A 71 9.89 -9.37 9.77
N ILE A 72 8.63 -9.67 9.43
CA ILE A 72 7.88 -8.96 8.40
C ILE A 72 7.69 -7.50 8.80
N ASP A 73 7.29 -7.25 10.05
CA ASP A 73 7.08 -5.89 10.52
C ASP A 73 8.38 -5.07 10.56
N ALA A 74 9.48 -5.68 11.03
CA ALA A 74 10.78 -5.02 11.16
C ALA A 74 11.46 -4.74 9.81
N HIS A 75 11.36 -5.66 8.85
CA HIS A 75 12.11 -5.56 7.59
C HIS A 75 11.27 -5.13 6.39
N ARG A 76 9.94 -5.18 6.50
CA ARG A 76 8.99 -4.90 5.42
C ARG A 76 9.45 -5.40 4.05
N PRO A 77 9.69 -6.72 3.88
CA PRO A 77 10.15 -7.27 2.61
C PRO A 77 9.28 -6.82 1.43
N TRP A 78 9.89 -6.64 0.26
CA TRP A 78 9.21 -6.09 -0.92
C TRP A 78 7.95 -6.84 -1.33
N TRP A 79 7.88 -8.16 -1.05
CA TRP A 79 6.74 -9.02 -1.35
C TRP A 79 5.55 -8.81 -0.41
N CYS A 80 5.69 -8.06 0.70
CA CYS A 80 4.58 -7.74 1.60
C CYS A 80 3.44 -7.01 0.88
N ARG A 81 3.75 -6.28 -0.19
CA ARG A 81 2.74 -5.66 -1.06
C ARG A 81 1.70 -6.65 -1.61
N PHE A 82 1.98 -7.96 -1.56
CA PHE A 82 1.08 -8.98 -2.07
C PHE A 82 0.08 -9.56 -1.06
N PHE A 83 0.19 -9.22 0.23
CA PHE A 83 -0.79 -9.63 1.24
C PHE A 83 -2.25 -9.34 0.84
N PRO A 84 -2.60 -8.15 0.32
CA PRO A 84 -3.98 -7.83 -0.07
C PRO A 84 -4.54 -8.68 -1.22
N TYR A 85 -3.69 -9.32 -2.04
CA TYR A 85 -4.12 -10.11 -3.20
C TYR A 85 -4.25 -11.61 -2.89
N GLY A 86 -4.05 -12.00 -1.63
CA GLY A 86 -4.28 -13.37 -1.15
C GLY A 86 -3.07 -14.28 -1.18
N ARG A 87 -3.21 -15.43 -0.50
CA ARG A 87 -2.12 -16.37 -0.16
C ARG A 87 -1.37 -16.86 -1.39
N GLN A 88 -2.07 -17.28 -2.44
CA GLN A 88 -1.42 -17.82 -3.65
C GLN A 88 -0.57 -16.77 -4.36
N ARG A 89 -1.05 -15.52 -4.43
CA ARG A 89 -0.28 -14.42 -5.04
C ARG A 89 1.01 -14.18 -4.27
N LEU A 90 0.95 -14.16 -2.94
CA LEU A 90 2.15 -14.04 -2.12
C LEU A 90 3.11 -15.21 -2.36
N ALA A 91 2.62 -16.46 -2.35
CA ALA A 91 3.44 -17.65 -2.53
C ALA A 91 4.31 -17.61 -3.79
N THR A 92 3.75 -17.10 -4.91
CA THR A 92 4.49 -16.98 -6.18
C THR A 92 5.65 -16.00 -6.15
N SER A 93 5.69 -15.10 -5.17
CA SER A 93 6.74 -14.08 -5.02
C SER A 93 7.83 -14.45 -4.00
N LEU A 94 7.61 -15.50 -3.21
CA LEU A 94 8.53 -15.98 -2.19
C LEU A 94 9.59 -16.89 -2.80
N THR A 95 10.80 -16.85 -2.26
CA THR A 95 11.81 -17.90 -2.48
C THR A 95 11.34 -19.23 -1.87
N GLN A 96 11.97 -20.34 -2.27
CA GLN A 96 11.65 -21.66 -1.73
C GLN A 96 11.80 -21.71 -0.20
N ASP A 97 12.84 -21.09 0.35
CA ASP A 97 13.13 -21.07 1.78
C ASP A 97 12.14 -20.22 2.58
N GLU A 98 11.71 -19.08 2.03
CA GLU A 98 10.66 -18.24 2.61
C GLU A 98 9.33 -18.99 2.60
N LEU A 99 8.93 -19.55 1.46
CA LEU A 99 7.70 -20.32 1.34
C LEU A 99 7.68 -21.52 2.29
N GLN A 100 8.81 -22.23 2.43
CA GLN A 100 8.93 -23.31 3.39
C GLN A 100 8.74 -22.83 4.83
N THR A 101 9.26 -21.65 5.17
CA THR A 101 9.10 -21.07 6.51
C THR A 101 7.62 -20.73 6.78
N PHE A 102 6.91 -20.18 5.80
CA PHE A 102 5.45 -19.93 5.91
C PHE A 102 4.65 -21.23 6.04
N ARG A 103 5.02 -22.29 5.30
CA ARG A 103 4.37 -23.61 5.41
C ARG A 103 4.58 -24.22 6.80
N SER A 104 5.80 -24.16 7.32
CA SER A 104 6.10 -24.63 8.68
C SER A 104 5.36 -23.84 9.77
N ALA A 105 4.96 -22.59 9.48
CA ALA A 105 4.12 -21.76 10.35
C ALA A 105 2.59 -22.00 10.19
N GLY A 106 2.20 -22.99 9.38
CA GLY A 106 0.80 -23.36 9.13
C GLY A 106 0.02 -22.34 8.28
N LEU A 107 0.70 -21.41 7.60
CA LEU A 107 0.04 -20.30 6.89
C LEU A 107 -0.58 -20.69 5.54
N TYR A 108 -0.19 -21.85 5.01
CA TYR A 108 -0.60 -22.39 3.70
C TYR A 108 -1.39 -23.70 3.79
N GLU A 109 -1.98 -23.99 4.95
CA GLU A 109 -2.92 -25.11 5.07
C GLU A 109 -4.17 -24.87 4.21
N ASP A 110 -4.72 -25.95 3.63
CA ASP A 110 -5.93 -25.87 2.79
C ASP A 110 -7.14 -25.36 3.59
N PHE A 111 -7.24 -25.77 4.86
CA PHE A 111 -8.30 -25.40 5.79
C PHE A 111 -7.72 -24.61 6.97
N PRO A 112 -7.43 -23.30 6.80
CA PRO A 112 -6.81 -22.50 7.84
C PRO A 112 -7.76 -22.30 9.03
N GLN A 113 -7.19 -22.36 10.24
CA GLN A 113 -7.88 -22.01 11.48
C GLN A 113 -8.15 -20.49 11.54
N ALA A 114 -9.07 -20.07 12.41
CA ALA A 114 -9.49 -18.67 12.53
C ALA A 114 -8.34 -17.71 12.88
N ASP A 115 -7.36 -18.16 13.68
CA ASP A 115 -6.17 -17.39 14.03
C ASP A 115 -5.22 -17.18 12.84
N VAL A 116 -5.10 -18.18 11.95
CA VAL A 116 -4.36 -18.05 10.68
C VAL A 116 -5.03 -17.02 9.77
N VAL A 117 -6.37 -17.08 9.65
CA VAL A 117 -7.13 -16.11 8.86
C VAL A 117 -6.94 -14.69 9.42
N ALA A 118 -7.09 -14.51 10.73
CA ALA A 118 -6.88 -13.23 11.38
C ALA A 118 -5.45 -12.68 11.17
N TRP A 119 -4.44 -13.56 11.19
CA TRP A 119 -3.06 -13.18 10.89
C TRP A 119 -2.89 -12.64 9.47
N TRP A 120 -3.47 -13.32 8.48
CA TRP A 120 -3.45 -12.86 7.09
C TRP A 120 -4.20 -11.54 6.91
N ASP A 121 -5.37 -11.40 7.52
CA ASP A 121 -6.19 -10.19 7.44
C ASP A 121 -5.50 -8.99 8.08
N ALA A 122 -4.78 -9.19 9.19
CA ALA A 122 -4.01 -8.13 9.84
C ALA A 122 -2.94 -7.53 8.90
N PHE A 123 -2.13 -8.37 8.26
CA PHE A 123 -1.12 -7.90 7.30
C PHE A 123 -1.75 -7.32 6.02
N ALA A 124 -2.82 -7.93 5.50
CA ALA A 124 -3.53 -7.40 4.35
C ALA A 124 -4.15 -6.02 4.64
N SER A 125 -4.66 -5.79 5.84
CA SER A 125 -5.19 -4.49 6.27
C SER A 125 -4.06 -3.47 6.38
N LEU A 126 -2.97 -3.81 7.07
CA LEU A 126 -1.81 -2.95 7.26
C LEU A 126 -1.20 -2.49 5.92
N MET A 127 -1.07 -3.41 4.97
CA MET A 127 -0.52 -3.09 3.65
C MET A 127 -1.48 -2.28 2.79
N ARG A 128 -2.80 -2.44 2.95
CA ARG A 128 -3.80 -1.58 2.30
C ARG A 128 -3.71 -0.15 2.82
N SER A 129 -3.69 0.02 4.14
CA SER A 129 -3.56 1.35 4.75
C SER A 129 -2.29 2.10 4.30
N ALA A 130 -1.16 1.40 4.19
CA ALA A 130 0.08 2.00 3.69
C ALA A 130 -0.02 2.42 2.21
N GLU A 131 -0.69 1.63 1.37
CA GLU A 131 -0.92 1.99 -0.03
C GLU A 131 -1.90 3.17 -0.16
N ASP A 132 -2.95 3.20 0.65
CA ASP A 132 -3.91 4.30 0.70
C ASP A 132 -3.22 5.61 1.12
N GLU A 133 -2.33 5.58 2.11
CA GLU A 133 -1.52 6.72 2.52
C GLU A 133 -0.59 7.20 1.39
N ARG A 134 0.01 6.27 0.66
CA ARG A 134 0.86 6.59 -0.50
C ARG A 134 0.06 7.26 -1.61
N LEU A 135 -1.11 6.73 -1.94
CA LEU A 135 -2.01 7.30 -2.95
C LEU A 135 -2.52 8.69 -2.53
N ASN A 136 -2.88 8.88 -1.26
CA ASN A 136 -3.25 10.19 -0.72
C ASN A 136 -2.09 11.19 -0.83
N THR A 137 -0.87 10.78 -0.47
CA THR A 137 0.31 11.65 -0.56
C THR A 137 0.58 12.05 -2.01
N GLN A 138 0.42 11.12 -2.95
CA GLN A 138 0.52 11.38 -4.39
C GLN A 138 -0.57 12.36 -4.86
N GLY A 139 -1.83 12.18 -4.45
CA GLY A 139 -2.94 13.08 -4.75
C GLY A 139 -2.66 14.51 -4.26
N ARG A 140 -2.28 14.65 -2.99
CA ARG A 140 -1.91 15.95 -2.39
C ARG A 140 -0.72 16.61 -3.08
N HIS A 141 0.22 15.83 -3.62
CA HIS A 141 1.31 16.37 -4.43
C HIS A 141 0.81 16.98 -5.73
N ALA A 142 -0.03 16.24 -6.46
CA ALA A 142 -0.63 16.73 -7.70
C ALA A 142 -1.53 17.95 -7.49
N GLU A 143 -2.30 17.99 -6.39
CA GLU A 143 -3.11 19.15 -6.03
C GLU A 143 -2.26 20.41 -5.79
N ARG A 144 -1.08 20.29 -5.15
CA ARG A 144 -0.13 21.41 -5.02
C ARG A 144 0.39 21.89 -6.37
N LEU A 145 0.81 20.97 -7.23
CA LEU A 145 1.29 21.30 -8.57
C LEU A 145 0.21 22.03 -9.38
N SER A 146 -1.04 21.57 -9.31
CA SER A 146 -2.18 22.26 -9.92
C SER A 146 -2.38 23.66 -9.35
N LEU A 147 -2.32 23.84 -8.03
CA LEU A 147 -2.49 25.15 -7.40
C LEU A 147 -1.41 26.15 -7.86
N GLU A 148 -0.16 25.70 -7.96
CA GLU A 148 0.98 26.50 -8.44
C GLU A 148 0.83 26.86 -9.92
N TYR A 149 0.51 25.87 -10.76
CA TYR A 149 0.21 26.08 -12.18
C TYR A 149 -0.91 27.11 -12.38
N GLU A 150 -2.00 27.00 -11.62
CA GLU A 150 -3.14 27.91 -11.70
C GLU A 150 -2.78 29.33 -11.26
N ARG A 151 -1.98 29.48 -10.20
CA ARG A 151 -1.49 30.79 -9.76
C ARG A 151 -0.66 31.45 -10.87
N GLU A 152 0.23 30.72 -11.51
CA GLU A 152 0.98 31.24 -12.65
C GLU A 152 0.09 31.60 -13.84
N ARG A 153 -0.89 30.76 -14.15
CA ARG A 153 -1.84 31.00 -15.24
C ARG A 153 -2.64 32.28 -15.00
N LEU A 154 -3.19 32.46 -13.81
CA LEU A 154 -3.97 33.64 -13.42
C LEU A 154 -3.13 34.91 -13.50
N ASN A 155 -1.89 34.86 -13.00
CA ASN A 155 -0.94 35.97 -13.11
C ASN A 155 -0.66 36.36 -14.57
N LYS A 156 -0.45 35.37 -15.47
CA LYS A 156 -0.25 35.62 -16.91
C LYS A 156 -1.48 36.25 -17.57
N LEU A 157 -2.69 35.96 -17.07
CA LEU A 157 -3.95 36.54 -17.55
C LEU A 157 -4.28 37.90 -16.89
N GLY A 158 -3.42 38.41 -16.00
CA GLY A 158 -3.68 39.65 -15.26
C GLY A 158 -4.90 39.56 -14.35
N ILE A 159 -5.16 38.37 -13.79
CA ILE A 159 -6.20 38.14 -12.79
C ILE A 159 -5.52 38.18 -11.42
N SER A 160 -6.02 39.04 -10.51
CA SER A 160 -5.46 39.26 -9.18
C SER A 160 -5.91 38.25 -8.13
N GLU A 161 -6.94 37.49 -8.45
CA GLU A 161 -7.60 36.53 -7.60
C GLU A 161 -6.74 35.26 -7.50
N GLU A 162 -6.58 34.74 -6.28
CA GLU A 162 -5.79 33.54 -6.02
C GLU A 162 -6.65 32.27 -6.10
N PRO A 163 -6.13 31.18 -6.70
CA PRO A 163 -6.83 29.91 -6.72
C PRO A 163 -6.95 29.35 -5.31
N ARG A 164 -8.01 28.58 -5.05
CA ARG A 164 -8.35 28.03 -3.73
C ARG A 164 -8.30 26.52 -3.74
N TRP A 165 -7.78 25.96 -2.67
CA TRP A 165 -7.69 24.52 -2.49
C TRP A 165 -8.90 24.00 -1.71
N ILE A 166 -9.93 23.56 -2.44
CA ILE A 166 -11.23 23.22 -1.88
C ILE A 166 -11.23 21.83 -1.22
N ALA A 167 -10.52 20.83 -1.77
CA ALA A 167 -10.41 19.49 -1.15
C ALA A 167 -9.62 19.45 0.19
N LEU A 168 -9.17 20.59 0.72
CA LEU A 168 -8.72 20.67 2.11
C LEU A 168 -9.84 21.14 3.04
N ASP A 169 -10.74 21.97 2.53
CA ASP A 169 -11.82 22.60 3.29
C ASP A 169 -13.12 21.78 3.22
N ASP A 170 -13.46 21.23 2.05
CA ASP A 170 -14.69 20.49 1.80
C ASP A 170 -14.54 19.45 0.67
N ASN A 171 -14.31 18.18 1.05
CA ASN A 171 -14.27 17.05 0.12
C ASN A 171 -15.64 16.71 -0.52
N SER A 172 -16.74 17.32 -0.06
CA SER A 172 -18.08 17.10 -0.62
C SER A 172 -18.43 18.05 -1.76
N ALA A 173 -17.59 19.06 -2.03
CA ALA A 173 -17.79 20.05 -3.08
C ALA A 173 -17.78 19.44 -4.50
N GLY A 174 -17.12 18.28 -4.67
CA GLY A 174 -17.04 17.55 -5.93
C GLY A 174 -15.97 18.05 -6.91
N TYR A 175 -14.97 18.77 -6.40
CA TYR A 175 -13.77 19.20 -7.13
C TYR A 175 -12.66 19.58 -6.12
N ASP A 176 -11.41 19.55 -6.57
CA ASP A 176 -10.26 19.75 -5.69
C ASP A 176 -9.84 21.21 -5.55
N LEU A 177 -9.84 21.96 -6.65
CA LEU A 177 -9.44 23.37 -6.69
C LEU A 177 -10.49 24.26 -7.34
N GLN A 178 -10.56 25.51 -6.90
CA GLN A 178 -11.28 26.58 -7.58
C GLN A 178 -10.28 27.60 -8.11
N SER A 179 -10.36 27.88 -9.40
CA SER A 179 -9.63 28.91 -10.11
C SER A 179 -10.61 29.86 -10.82
N TYR A 180 -10.09 30.72 -11.69
CA TYR A 180 -10.88 31.73 -12.39
C TYR A 180 -10.54 31.82 -13.87
N GLU A 181 -11.53 32.22 -14.65
CA GLU A 181 -11.42 32.54 -16.06
C GLU A 181 -12.02 33.92 -16.31
N ARG A 182 -11.43 34.69 -17.23
CA ARG A 182 -11.96 35.99 -17.64
C ARG A 182 -12.97 35.80 -18.76
N THR A 183 -14.15 36.37 -18.58
CA THR A 183 -15.23 36.40 -19.56
C THR A 183 -15.62 37.84 -19.89
N GLU A 184 -16.47 38.03 -20.89
CA GLU A 184 -17.03 39.34 -21.24
C GLU A 184 -17.81 39.98 -20.08
N TYR A 185 -18.30 39.17 -19.13
CA TYR A 185 -19.11 39.60 -17.99
C TYR A 185 -18.31 39.68 -16.67
N GLY A 186 -16.99 39.51 -16.72
CA GLY A 186 -16.12 39.49 -15.54
C GLY A 186 -15.50 38.11 -15.29
N LEU A 187 -15.14 37.84 -14.03
CA LEU A 187 -14.54 36.57 -13.66
C LEU A 187 -15.59 35.49 -13.44
N LYS A 188 -15.34 34.32 -14.03
CA LYS A 188 -16.11 33.09 -13.85
C LYS A 188 -15.27 32.10 -13.05
N ASN A 189 -15.90 31.35 -12.16
CA ASN A 189 -15.23 30.25 -11.46
C ASN A 189 -14.90 29.12 -12.45
N LEU A 190 -13.69 28.59 -12.31
CA LEU A 190 -13.23 27.38 -12.97
C LEU A 190 -12.97 26.33 -11.90
N LEU A 191 -13.72 25.24 -11.94
CA LEU A 191 -13.65 24.12 -11.01
C LEU A 191 -12.71 23.07 -11.57
N ILE A 192 -11.81 22.53 -10.74
CA ILE A 192 -10.74 21.67 -11.20
C ILE A 192 -10.71 20.41 -10.34
N GLU A 193 -10.87 19.27 -11.00
CA GLU A 193 -10.57 17.95 -10.45
C GLU A 193 -9.13 17.58 -10.79
N VAL A 194 -8.36 17.14 -9.80
CA VAL A 194 -6.95 16.82 -9.96
C VAL A 194 -6.75 15.32 -9.91
N LYS A 195 -6.10 14.77 -10.94
CA LYS A 195 -5.76 13.36 -11.07
C LYS A 195 -4.26 13.23 -11.31
N SER A 196 -3.69 12.10 -10.89
CA SER A 196 -2.26 11.83 -11.11
C SER A 196 -1.99 10.37 -11.43
N SER A 197 -0.94 10.14 -12.24
CA SER A 197 -0.51 8.82 -12.67
C SER A 197 1.00 8.69 -12.58
N GLN A 198 1.48 7.57 -12.03
CA GLN A 198 2.89 7.16 -12.12
C GLN A 198 3.17 6.21 -13.31
N ARG A 199 2.13 5.89 -14.09
CA ARG A 199 2.24 5.03 -15.27
C ARG A 199 2.47 5.84 -16.53
N HIS A 200 3.12 5.21 -17.51
CA HIS A 200 3.26 5.70 -18.87
C HIS A 200 2.74 4.62 -19.86
N PRO A 201 1.75 4.90 -20.71
CA PRO A 201 0.96 6.15 -20.78
C PRO A 201 0.23 6.49 -19.46
N PRO A 202 -0.07 7.79 -19.19
CA PRO A 202 -0.80 8.19 -18.01
C PRO A 202 -2.24 7.66 -18.04
N ARG A 203 -2.74 7.28 -16.86
CA ARG A 203 -4.12 6.84 -16.69
C ARG A 203 -4.85 7.69 -15.67
N MET A 204 -6.16 7.82 -15.85
CA MET A 204 -7.07 8.48 -14.94
C MET A 204 -8.09 7.47 -14.42
N ILE A 205 -8.29 7.45 -13.11
CA ILE A 205 -9.42 6.75 -12.49
C ILE A 205 -10.46 7.82 -12.16
N LEU A 206 -11.69 7.62 -12.61
CA LEU A 206 -12.81 8.54 -12.40
C LEU A 206 -13.99 7.80 -11.78
N THR A 207 -14.50 8.33 -10.66
CA THR A 207 -15.69 7.77 -10.00
C THR A 207 -16.98 8.35 -10.58
N ARG A 208 -18.10 7.66 -10.35
CA ARG A 208 -19.43 8.19 -10.72
C ARG A 208 -19.73 9.53 -10.07
N GLY A 209 -19.30 9.74 -8.83
CA GLY A 209 -19.54 10.99 -8.11
C GLY A 209 -18.85 12.16 -8.79
N GLU A 210 -17.58 11.99 -9.11
CA GLU A 210 -16.75 12.99 -9.81
C GLU A 210 -17.32 13.30 -11.19
N TRP A 211 -17.70 12.28 -11.97
CA TRP A 211 -18.33 12.51 -13.28
C TRP A 211 -19.64 13.28 -13.17
N LYS A 212 -20.48 12.97 -12.17
CA LYS A 212 -21.73 13.72 -11.96
C LYS A 212 -21.46 15.19 -11.66
N ALA A 213 -20.45 15.50 -10.85
CA ALA A 213 -20.05 16.88 -10.58
C ALA A 213 -19.58 17.57 -11.87
N ALA A 214 -18.68 16.92 -12.62
CA ALA A 214 -18.18 17.44 -13.89
C ALA A 214 -19.32 17.72 -14.90
N ALA A 215 -20.23 16.76 -15.08
CA ALA A 215 -21.37 16.90 -15.97
C ALA A 215 -22.38 17.97 -15.51
N GLN A 216 -22.52 18.19 -14.20
CA GLN A 216 -23.37 19.25 -13.64
C GLN A 216 -22.83 20.64 -13.94
N TYR A 217 -21.51 20.84 -13.84
CA TYR A 217 -20.88 22.15 -14.01
C TYR A 217 -20.41 22.44 -15.44
N GLY A 218 -20.30 21.42 -16.30
CA GLY A 218 -20.04 21.55 -17.74
C GLY A 218 -18.77 22.35 -18.02
N ASP A 219 -18.87 23.39 -18.84
CA ASP A 219 -17.74 24.25 -19.26
C ASP A 219 -17.10 25.06 -18.12
N ALA A 220 -17.64 24.99 -16.90
CA ALA A 220 -16.98 25.54 -15.72
C ALA A 220 -16.09 24.51 -15.00
N TYR A 221 -15.93 23.30 -15.55
CA TYR A 221 -15.21 22.20 -14.90
C TYR A 221 -14.13 21.63 -15.83
N ILE A 222 -12.94 21.39 -15.30
CA ILE A 222 -11.83 20.76 -16.03
C ILE A 222 -11.13 19.74 -15.15
N PHE A 223 -10.32 18.89 -15.80
CA PHE A 223 -9.46 17.93 -15.14
C PHE A 223 -8.00 18.30 -15.37
N HIS A 224 -7.21 18.30 -14.30
CA HIS A 224 -5.76 18.33 -14.37
C HIS A 224 -5.22 16.91 -14.19
N LEU A 225 -4.61 16.35 -15.23
CA LEU A 225 -3.95 15.04 -15.16
C LEU A 225 -2.43 15.22 -15.14
N TRP A 226 -1.81 14.93 -14.00
CA TRP A 226 -0.36 14.97 -13.83
C TRP A 226 0.29 13.61 -14.06
N GLN A 227 1.28 13.55 -14.95
CA GLN A 227 2.17 12.40 -15.09
C GLN A 227 3.37 12.56 -14.17
N LEU A 228 3.46 11.71 -13.14
CA LEU A 228 4.52 11.69 -12.15
C LEU A 228 5.54 10.56 -12.46
N PRO A 229 6.82 10.71 -12.12
CA PRO A 229 7.45 11.87 -11.47
C PRO A 229 7.91 12.96 -12.46
N ALA A 230 7.53 12.89 -13.74
CA ALA A 230 7.92 13.87 -14.75
C ALA A 230 7.30 15.27 -14.51
N GLU A 231 6.21 15.32 -13.76
CA GLU A 231 5.42 16.53 -13.48
C GLU A 231 4.94 17.20 -14.77
N GLU A 232 4.44 16.39 -15.70
CA GLU A 232 3.83 16.85 -16.95
C GLU A 232 2.31 16.95 -16.78
N LEU A 233 1.74 18.14 -17.03
CA LEU A 233 0.31 18.39 -16.92
C LEU A 233 -0.39 18.23 -18.28
N THR A 234 -1.48 17.48 -18.29
CA THR A 234 -2.50 17.50 -19.35
C THR A 234 -3.79 18.10 -18.79
N VAL A 235 -4.31 19.13 -19.43
CA VAL A 235 -5.62 19.74 -19.09
C VAL A 235 -6.68 19.14 -20.00
N LEU A 236 -7.74 18.60 -19.41
CA LEU A 236 -8.84 17.94 -20.13
C LEU A 236 -10.17 18.60 -19.79
N THR A 237 -11.01 18.81 -20.79
CA THR A 237 -12.37 19.33 -20.63
C THR A 237 -13.36 18.23 -20.31
N VAL A 238 -14.56 18.59 -19.85
CA VAL A 238 -15.67 17.63 -19.71
C VAL A 238 -15.96 16.91 -21.02
N ALA A 239 -15.85 17.60 -22.16
CA ALA A 239 -16.08 17.01 -23.48
C ALA A 239 -15.03 15.94 -23.83
N ASP A 240 -13.76 16.18 -23.49
CA ASP A 240 -12.67 15.22 -23.71
C ASP A 240 -12.91 13.93 -22.92
N ILE A 241 -13.45 14.03 -21.70
CA ILE A 241 -13.76 12.87 -20.85
C ILE A 241 -15.07 12.18 -21.25
N ALA A 242 -16.09 12.93 -21.68
CA ALA A 242 -17.44 12.44 -21.94
C ALA A 242 -17.48 11.23 -22.89
N GLN A 243 -16.61 11.22 -23.90
CA GLN A 243 -16.55 10.13 -24.90
C GLN A 243 -16.15 8.77 -24.31
N HIS A 244 -15.52 8.75 -23.13
CA HIS A 244 -15.05 7.54 -22.46
C HIS A 244 -16.03 7.03 -21.40
N VAL A 245 -17.06 7.81 -21.04
CA VAL A 245 -17.93 7.49 -19.91
C VAL A 245 -18.95 6.41 -20.29
N PRO A 246 -19.01 5.29 -19.55
CA PRO A 246 -19.95 4.21 -19.86
C PRO A 246 -21.40 4.60 -19.51
N GLN A 247 -22.34 3.94 -20.18
CA GLN A 247 -23.76 4.04 -19.88
C GLN A 247 -24.22 2.89 -18.98
N ASP A 248 -25.18 3.17 -18.11
CA ASP A 248 -25.85 2.16 -17.30
C ASP A 248 -26.71 1.23 -18.16
N GLN A 249 -26.82 -0.03 -17.75
CA GLN A 249 -27.63 -1.02 -18.45
C GLN A 249 -28.49 -1.84 -17.49
N GLY A 250 -29.80 -1.90 -17.77
CA GLY A 250 -30.77 -2.62 -16.96
C GLY A 250 -30.84 -2.07 -15.53
N LYS A 251 -30.50 -2.92 -14.56
CA LYS A 251 -30.38 -2.55 -13.14
C LYS A 251 -28.93 -2.33 -12.69
N GLY A 252 -27.97 -2.46 -13.59
CA GLY A 252 -26.55 -2.27 -13.32
C GLY A 252 -26.16 -0.80 -13.46
N SER A 253 -25.29 -0.36 -12.56
CA SER A 253 -24.69 0.98 -12.60
C SER A 253 -23.18 0.88 -12.46
N TRP A 254 -22.43 1.56 -13.33
CA TRP A 254 -20.97 1.66 -13.17
C TRP A 254 -20.60 2.51 -11.94
N THR A 255 -19.52 2.21 -11.24
CA THR A 255 -19.09 2.99 -10.05
C THR A 255 -17.79 3.76 -10.29
N GLU A 256 -16.92 3.20 -11.13
CA GLU A 256 -15.60 3.72 -11.47
C GLU A 256 -15.29 3.36 -12.92
N LEU A 257 -14.46 4.17 -13.58
CA LEU A 257 -13.89 3.91 -14.90
C LEU A 257 -12.40 4.28 -14.92
N GLU A 258 -11.62 3.58 -15.73
CA GLU A 258 -10.21 3.91 -16.02
C GLU A 258 -10.09 4.39 -17.47
N ILE A 259 -9.44 5.53 -17.69
CA ILE A 259 -9.09 6.08 -19.02
C ILE A 259 -7.58 6.08 -19.16
N SER A 260 -7.05 5.61 -20.28
CA SER A 260 -5.63 5.69 -20.64
C SER A 260 -5.43 6.71 -21.75
N PHE A 261 -4.46 7.62 -21.60
CA PHE A 261 -4.18 8.73 -22.53
C PHE A 261 -2.86 8.55 -23.26
#